data_AF-A0A939VLY9-F1
#
_entry.id   AF-A0A939VLY9-F1
#
_cell.length_a   1.000
_cell.length_b   1.000
_cell.length_c   1.000
_cell.angle_alpha   90.00
_cell.angle_beta   90.00
_cell.angle_gamma   90.00
#
_symmetry.space_group_name_H-M   'P 1'
#
loop_
_entity.id
_entity.type
_entity.pdbx_description
1 polymer ?
#
loop_
_entity_poly.entity_id
_entity_poly.type
_entity_poly.pdbx_seq_one_letter_code
_entity_poly.pdbx_strand_id
1 'polypeptide(L)'
;MVVREASGKDAQDLKVLYFEYLTKYPPQEEQNMEVWEAILEEYSKDKYNYILVAVEDGKAVASVQMAIIRSLTHNVRPFAVIENVVTHEAYRQRGFASALLERATEIAVSHNCYKVSLETGSNRESTLNFYRNNGFAIDEKHSCLKRL
;
A
#
# COMPACT_ATOMS: atom_id res chain seq x y z
N MET A 1 -12.45 13.19 -1.92
CA MET A 1 -11.65 12.01 -1.54
C MET A 1 -12.52 10.90 -0.97
N VAL A 2 -12.41 9.70 -1.54
CA VAL A 2 -12.99 8.44 -1.02
C VAL A 2 -11.88 7.41 -0.90
N VAL A 3 -11.76 6.73 0.24
CA VAL A 3 -10.82 5.61 0.43
C VAL A 3 -11.60 4.30 0.41
N ARG A 4 -11.18 3.34 -0.43
CA ARG A 4 -11.82 2.02 -0.56
C ARG A 4 -10.83 0.97 -1.05
N GLU A 5 -11.23 -0.29 -0.99
CA GLU A 5 -10.53 -1.35 -1.71
C GLU A 5 -10.59 -1.10 -3.23
N ALA A 6 -9.52 -1.47 -3.91
CA ALA A 6 -9.44 -1.44 -5.36
C ALA A 6 -10.36 -2.50 -5.97
N SER A 7 -10.86 -2.20 -7.16
CA SER A 7 -11.70 -3.06 -7.99
C SER A 7 -11.08 -3.17 -9.38
N GLY A 8 -11.60 -4.06 -10.25
CA GLY A 8 -11.11 -4.16 -11.63
C GLY A 8 -11.07 -2.80 -12.36
N LYS A 9 -12.01 -1.91 -12.07
CA LYS A 9 -12.10 -0.57 -12.69
C LYS A 9 -10.90 0.33 -12.40
N ASP A 10 -10.12 0.05 -11.37
CA ASP A 10 -8.94 0.84 -10.97
C ASP A 10 -7.66 0.37 -11.67
N ALA A 11 -7.70 -0.72 -12.46
CA ALA A 11 -6.52 -1.34 -13.04
C ALA A 11 -5.64 -0.35 -13.85
N GLN A 12 -6.27 0.48 -14.68
CA GLN A 12 -5.54 1.44 -15.51
C GLN A 12 -4.89 2.56 -14.69
N ASP A 13 -5.59 3.06 -13.67
CA ASP A 13 -5.06 4.09 -12.77
C ASP A 13 -3.92 3.52 -11.90
N LEU A 14 -4.07 2.29 -11.41
CA LEU A 14 -3.02 1.60 -10.66
C LEU A 14 -1.77 1.33 -11.49
N LYS A 15 -1.92 0.95 -12.77
CA LYS A 15 -0.79 0.83 -13.70
C LYS A 15 -0.04 2.15 -13.80
N VAL A 16 -0.74 3.27 -14.00
CA VAL A 16 -0.13 4.61 -14.04
C VAL A 16 0.59 4.93 -12.74
N LEU A 17 -0.07 4.74 -11.59
CA LEU A 17 0.53 4.96 -10.28
C LEU A 17 1.82 4.15 -10.10
N TYR A 18 1.79 2.86 -10.42
CA TYR A 18 2.92 1.97 -10.20
C TYR A 18 4.08 2.24 -11.16
N PHE A 19 3.80 2.52 -12.43
CA PHE A 19 4.85 2.64 -13.43
C PHE A 19 5.47 4.04 -13.50
N GLU A 20 4.67 5.08 -13.26
CA GLU A 20 5.14 6.46 -13.36
C GLU A 20 5.60 7.03 -12.01
N TYR A 21 5.02 6.59 -10.89
CA TYR A 21 5.22 7.26 -9.60
C TYR A 21 5.79 6.37 -8.48
N LEU A 22 5.78 5.04 -8.61
CA LEU A 22 6.27 4.10 -7.59
C LEU A 22 7.67 3.57 -7.93
N THR A 23 7.86 2.99 -9.12
CA THR A 23 9.12 2.35 -9.50
C THR A 23 10.05 3.28 -10.29
N LYS A 24 11.37 3.08 -10.12
CA LYS A 24 12.39 3.72 -10.98
C LYS A 24 12.61 2.98 -12.30
N TYR A 25 12.19 1.72 -12.36
CA TYR A 25 12.44 0.82 -13.48
C TYR A 25 11.11 0.16 -13.88
N PRO A 26 10.24 0.86 -14.61
CA PRO A 26 8.98 0.28 -15.05
C PRO A 26 9.23 -0.81 -16.10
N PRO A 27 8.39 -1.86 -16.14
CA PRO A 27 8.47 -2.88 -17.18
C PRO A 27 8.28 -2.25 -18.56
N GLN A 28 8.95 -2.82 -19.56
CA GLN A 28 8.89 -2.35 -20.94
C GLN A 28 7.90 -3.17 -21.77
N GLU A 29 7.50 -4.32 -21.24
CA GLU A 29 6.56 -5.24 -21.85
C GLU A 29 5.14 -4.67 -21.85
N GLU A 30 4.37 -5.03 -22.87
CA GLU A 30 2.95 -4.72 -22.91
C GLU A 30 2.22 -5.42 -21.76
N GLN A 31 1.39 -4.65 -21.04
CA GLN A 31 0.63 -5.16 -19.91
C GLN A 31 -0.74 -5.61 -20.35
N ASN A 32 -1.13 -6.83 -20.00
CA ASN A 32 -2.48 -7.32 -20.22
C ASN A 32 -3.40 -6.80 -19.10
N MET A 33 -4.23 -5.80 -19.41
CA MET A 33 -5.12 -5.18 -18.42
C MET A 33 -6.22 -6.14 -17.93
N GLU A 34 -6.64 -7.13 -18.72
CA GLU A 34 -7.62 -8.14 -18.28
C GLU A 34 -7.07 -8.98 -17.11
N VAL A 35 -5.77 -9.26 -17.12
CA VAL A 35 -5.09 -9.96 -16.01
C VAL A 35 -5.04 -9.08 -14.76
N TRP A 36 -4.78 -7.78 -14.91
CA TRP A 36 -4.80 -6.83 -13.79
C TRP A 36 -6.19 -6.74 -13.17
N GLU A 37 -7.22 -6.62 -14.01
CA GLU A 37 -8.62 -6.60 -13.58
C GLU A 37 -8.99 -7.88 -12.83
N ALA A 38 -8.65 -9.04 -13.38
CA ALA A 38 -8.91 -10.33 -12.75
C ALA A 38 -8.24 -10.45 -11.37
N ILE A 39 -6.98 -10.05 -11.25
CA ILE A 39 -6.26 -10.05 -9.96
C ILE A 39 -6.95 -9.11 -8.96
N LEU A 40 -7.37 -7.91 -9.37
CA LEU A 40 -8.07 -6.99 -8.48
C LEU A 40 -9.41 -7.56 -8.00
N GLU A 41 -10.11 -8.32 -8.83
CA GLU A 41 -11.34 -9.05 -8.45
C GLU A 41 -11.09 -10.28 -7.56
N GLU A 42 -9.85 -10.77 -7.48
CA GLU A 42 -9.44 -11.75 -6.47
C GLU A 42 -9.15 -11.06 -5.14
N TYR A 43 -8.43 -9.93 -5.17
CA TYR A 43 -8.15 -9.11 -3.98
C TYR A 43 -9.44 -8.65 -3.28
N SER A 44 -10.48 -8.27 -4.03
CA SER A 44 -11.78 -7.85 -3.46
C SER A 44 -12.50 -8.95 -2.66
N LYS A 45 -12.05 -10.20 -2.77
CA LYS A 45 -12.58 -11.37 -2.05
C LYS A 45 -11.59 -11.91 -1.01
N ASP A 46 -10.36 -11.41 -1.00
CA ASP A 46 -9.32 -11.84 -0.08
C ASP A 46 -9.54 -11.20 1.31
N LYS A 47 -9.27 -11.97 2.37
CA LYS A 47 -9.44 -11.53 3.76
C LYS A 47 -8.14 -11.07 4.41
N TYR A 48 -7.02 -11.23 3.70
CA TYR A 48 -5.68 -11.01 4.23
C TYR A 48 -4.84 -10.13 3.32
N ASN A 49 -5.16 -10.03 2.03
CA ASN A 49 -4.44 -9.17 1.10
C ASN A 49 -5.35 -8.06 0.59
N TYR A 50 -4.83 -6.83 0.62
CA TYR A 50 -5.58 -5.63 0.29
C TYR A 50 -4.77 -4.76 -0.68
N ILE A 51 -5.46 -4.18 -1.66
CA ILE A 51 -5.00 -3.00 -2.37
C ILE A 51 -6.03 -1.92 -2.09
N LEU A 52 -5.62 -0.86 -1.41
CA LEU A 52 -6.46 0.27 -1.08
C LEU A 52 -6.16 1.42 -2.02
N VAL A 53 -7.19 2.11 -2.50
CA VAL A 53 -7.08 3.29 -3.35
C VAL A 53 -7.77 4.48 -2.73
N ALA A 54 -7.16 5.65 -2.89
CA ALA A 54 -7.80 6.93 -2.63
C ALA A 54 -8.25 7.53 -3.97
N VAL A 55 -9.55 7.80 -4.07
CA VAL A 55 -10.20 8.25 -5.29
C VAL A 55 -10.57 9.72 -5.17
N GLU A 56 -10.20 10.48 -6.19
CA GLU A 56 -10.56 11.88 -6.40
C GLU A 56 -11.07 12.04 -7.84
N ASP A 57 -12.21 12.70 -8.03
CA ASP A 57 -12.83 12.92 -9.35
C ASP A 57 -12.97 11.64 -10.20
N GLY A 58 -13.29 10.52 -9.54
CA GLY A 58 -13.48 9.22 -10.17
C GLY A 58 -12.20 8.49 -10.56
N LYS A 59 -11.01 9.02 -10.23
CA LYS A 59 -9.70 8.41 -10.52
C LYS A 59 -8.99 7.97 -9.25
N ALA A 60 -8.33 6.82 -9.27
CA ALA A 60 -7.45 6.41 -8.20
C ALA A 60 -6.14 7.23 -8.27
N VAL A 61 -5.92 8.10 -7.29
CA VAL A 61 -4.78 9.05 -7.27
C VAL A 61 -3.69 8.67 -6.27
N ALA A 62 -3.98 7.71 -5.40
CA ALA A 62 -3.02 7.11 -4.48
C ALA A 62 -3.39 5.64 -4.22
N SER A 63 -2.38 4.83 -3.90
CA SER A 63 -2.55 3.42 -3.58
C SER A 63 -1.64 3.00 -2.43
N VAL A 64 -2.10 2.01 -1.67
CA VAL A 64 -1.33 1.26 -0.67
C VAL A 64 -1.66 -0.23 -0.81
N GLN A 65 -0.64 -1.08 -0.85
CA GLN A 65 -0.82 -2.53 -0.75
C GLN A 65 -0.54 -2.99 0.68
N MET A 66 -1.33 -3.93 1.18
CA MET A 66 -1.21 -4.44 2.54
C MET A 66 -1.45 -5.95 2.56
N ALA A 67 -0.67 -6.66 3.38
CA ALA A 67 -0.89 -8.07 3.68
C ALA A 67 -0.97 -8.30 5.20
N ILE A 68 -1.88 -9.17 5.63
CA ILE A 68 -2.02 -9.64 7.00
C ILE A 68 -1.41 -11.03 7.10
N ILE A 69 -0.36 -11.14 7.89
CA ILE A 69 0.37 -12.39 8.10
C ILE A 69 -0.08 -12.99 9.44
N ARG A 70 -0.72 -14.16 9.36
CA ARG A 70 -1.05 -14.96 10.54
C ARG A 70 0.24 -15.44 11.20
N SER A 71 0.30 -15.34 12.52
CA SER A 71 1.49 -15.69 13.30
C SER A 71 1.10 -16.58 14.46
N LEU A 72 2.04 -17.45 14.87
CA LEU A 72 1.96 -18.19 16.14
C LEU A 72 2.67 -17.43 17.29
N THR A 73 3.42 -16.38 16.96
CA THR A 73 4.08 -15.51 17.94
C THR A 73 3.08 -14.51 18.53
N HIS A 74 3.50 -13.77 19.57
CA HIS A 74 2.69 -12.72 20.22
C HIS A 74 1.28 -13.18 20.60
N ASN A 75 1.16 -14.39 21.16
CA ASN A 75 -0.11 -15.02 21.53
C ASN A 75 -1.05 -15.22 20.33
N VAL A 76 -0.52 -15.76 19.23
CA VAL A 76 -1.26 -16.07 17.99
C VAL A 76 -1.91 -14.83 17.36
N ARG A 77 -1.31 -13.65 17.57
CA ARG A 77 -1.79 -12.40 16.97
C ARG A 77 -1.10 -12.18 15.62
N PRO A 78 -1.84 -11.89 14.54
CA PRO A 78 -1.25 -11.58 13.25
C PRO A 78 -0.47 -10.26 13.29
N PHE A 79 0.24 -9.95 12.21
CA PHE A 79 0.78 -8.63 11.95
C PHE A 79 0.54 -8.24 10.51
N ALA A 80 0.49 -6.93 10.25
CA ALA A 80 0.35 -6.42 8.90
C ALA A 80 1.67 -5.88 8.36
N VAL A 81 1.86 -6.05 7.06
CA VAL A 81 2.93 -5.42 6.29
C VAL A 81 2.28 -4.52 5.24
N ILE A 82 2.78 -3.29 5.13
CA ILE A 82 2.36 -2.32 4.11
C ILE A 82 3.51 -2.15 3.13
N GLU A 83 3.17 -2.24 1.84
CA GLU A 83 4.07 -2.09 0.71
C GLU A 83 3.46 -1.13 -0.33
N ASN A 84 4.30 -0.73 -1.30
CA ASN A 84 3.84 -0.05 -2.51
C ASN A 84 3.00 1.23 -2.27
N VAL A 85 3.36 2.00 -1.23
CA VAL A 85 2.73 3.30 -0.94
C VAL A 85 3.08 4.31 -2.03
N VAL A 86 2.08 4.78 -2.76
CA VAL A 86 2.27 5.74 -3.85
C VAL A 86 1.16 6.77 -3.91
N THR A 87 1.52 7.99 -4.31
CA THR A 87 0.56 9.05 -4.64
C THR A 87 1.04 9.75 -5.90
N HIS A 88 0.12 9.92 -6.85
CA HIS A 88 0.33 10.68 -8.07
C HIS A 88 0.86 12.07 -7.73
N GLU A 89 1.85 12.56 -8.47
CA GLU A 89 2.60 13.78 -8.12
C GLU A 89 1.72 15.01 -7.90
N ALA A 90 0.80 15.29 -8.83
CA ALA A 90 -0.17 16.39 -8.73
C ALA A 90 -1.14 16.31 -7.53
N TYR A 91 -1.22 15.16 -6.85
CA TYR A 91 -2.10 14.93 -5.70
C TYR A 91 -1.33 14.80 -4.38
N ARG A 92 -0.01 14.96 -4.38
CA ARG A 92 0.80 14.89 -3.15
C ARG A 92 0.49 16.05 -2.20
N GLN A 93 0.81 15.86 -0.92
CA GLN A 93 0.62 16.86 0.15
C GLN A 93 -0.85 17.25 0.41
N ARG A 94 -1.81 16.44 -0.07
CA ARG A 94 -3.26 16.64 0.12
C ARG A 94 -3.91 15.62 1.08
N GLY A 95 -3.10 14.79 1.74
CA GLY A 95 -3.59 13.83 2.75
C GLY A 95 -4.00 12.44 2.24
N PHE A 96 -4.00 12.16 0.92
CA PHE A 96 -4.44 10.87 0.37
C PHE A 96 -3.67 9.66 0.92
N ALA A 97 -2.34 9.72 0.94
CA ALA A 97 -1.52 8.63 1.49
C ALA A 97 -1.76 8.42 2.99
N SER A 98 -1.96 9.52 3.74
CA SER A 98 -2.27 9.44 5.17
C SER A 98 -3.61 8.76 5.42
N ALA A 99 -4.66 9.12 4.67
CA ALA A 99 -5.96 8.47 4.75
C ALA A 99 -5.89 6.96 4.40
N LEU A 100 -5.02 6.59 3.46
CA LEU A 100 -4.77 5.18 3.13
C LEU A 100 -4.07 4.42 4.26
N LEU A 101 -3.04 5.01 4.87
CA LEU A 101 -2.32 4.41 5.99
C LEU A 101 -3.19 4.27 7.23
N GLU A 102 -4.05 5.26 7.49
CA GLU A 102 -5.05 5.21 8.55
C GLU A 102 -6.03 4.05 8.30
N ARG A 103 -6.59 3.94 7.09
CA ARG A 103 -7.49 2.85 6.73
C ARG A 103 -6.82 1.46 6.84
N ALA A 104 -5.58 1.34 6.39
CA ALA A 104 -4.81 0.10 6.53
C ALA A 104 -4.60 -0.26 8.02
N THR A 105 -4.37 0.74 8.87
CA THR A 105 -4.22 0.56 10.31
C THR A 105 -5.52 0.10 10.97
N GLU A 106 -6.67 0.68 10.58
CA GLU A 106 -7.98 0.22 11.04
C GLU A 106 -8.25 -1.25 10.68
N ILE A 107 -7.93 -1.66 9.45
CA ILE A 107 -8.05 -3.05 9.00
C ILE A 107 -7.14 -3.98 9.81
N ALA A 108 -5.91 -3.54 10.12
CA ALA A 108 -5.01 -4.32 10.97
C ALA A 108 -5.58 -4.50 12.38
N VAL A 109 -6.12 -3.42 12.97
CA VAL A 109 -6.77 -3.46 14.29
C VAL A 109 -7.97 -4.40 14.29
N SER A 110 -8.82 -4.38 13.25
CA SER A 110 -9.98 -5.27 13.17
C SER A 110 -9.60 -6.75 13.07
N HIS A 111 -8.40 -7.06 12.54
CA HIS A 111 -7.83 -8.40 12.52
C HIS A 111 -7.04 -8.77 13.78
N ASN A 112 -7.09 -7.91 14.82
CA ASN A 112 -6.33 -8.08 16.06
C ASN A 112 -4.81 -8.18 15.84
N CYS A 113 -4.30 -7.51 14.80
CA CYS A 113 -2.86 -7.44 14.55
C CYS A 113 -2.15 -6.82 15.76
N TYR A 114 -0.97 -7.35 16.11
CA TYR A 114 -0.16 -6.76 17.18
C TYR A 114 0.73 -5.60 16.70
N LYS A 115 1.00 -5.52 15.39
CA LYS A 115 1.73 -4.42 14.76
C LYS A 115 1.36 -4.27 13.28
N VAL A 116 1.69 -3.10 12.74
CA VAL A 116 1.79 -2.80 11.31
C VAL A 116 3.24 -2.39 11.03
N SER A 117 3.84 -2.89 9.96
CA SER A 117 5.20 -2.51 9.54
C SER A 117 5.26 -2.12 8.07
N LEU A 118 6.17 -1.21 7.74
CA LEU A 118 6.49 -0.79 6.39
C LEU A 118 7.99 -0.53 6.31
N GLU A 119 8.57 -0.81 5.15
CA GLU A 119 9.96 -0.47 4.85
C GLU A 119 10.04 0.63 3.79
N THR A 120 11.00 1.53 3.92
CA THR A 120 11.27 2.54 2.89
C THR A 120 12.77 2.64 2.62
N GLY A 121 13.14 2.58 1.35
CA GLY A 121 14.51 2.86 0.92
C GLY A 121 14.84 4.36 0.83
N SER A 122 13.92 5.24 1.26
CA SER A 122 14.10 6.69 1.19
C SER A 122 14.79 7.22 2.45
N ASN A 123 15.98 7.80 2.28
CA ASN A 123 16.66 8.56 3.34
C ASN A 123 16.27 10.04 3.36
N ARG A 124 15.22 10.45 2.61
CA ARG A 124 14.76 11.84 2.61
C ARG A 124 13.99 12.11 3.89
N GLU A 125 14.43 13.11 4.66
CA GLU A 125 13.76 13.54 5.89
C GLU A 125 12.27 13.83 5.70
N SER A 126 11.87 14.37 4.55
CA SER A 126 10.44 14.59 4.24
C SER A 126 9.63 13.29 4.26
N THR A 127 10.19 12.20 3.72
CA THR A 127 9.54 10.88 3.70
C THR A 127 9.52 10.25 5.08
N LEU A 128 10.63 10.35 5.82
CA LEU A 128 10.71 9.84 7.19
C LEU A 128 9.73 10.58 8.12
N ASN A 129 9.66 11.90 8.02
CA ASN A 129 8.69 12.71 8.76
C ASN A 129 7.25 12.43 8.35
N PHE A 130 6.98 12.16 7.08
CA PHE A 130 5.67 11.67 6.65
C PHE A 130 5.28 10.39 7.39
N TYR A 131 6.14 9.38 7.45
CA TYR A 131 5.83 8.14 8.18
C TYR A 131 5.70 8.38 9.70
N ARG A 132 6.57 9.20 10.30
CA ARG A 132 6.45 9.59 11.73
C ARG A 132 5.11 10.25 12.03
N ASN A 133 4.67 11.18 11.18
CA ASN A 133 3.39 11.87 11.32
C ASN A 133 2.17 10.94 11.16
N ASN A 134 2.34 9.79 10.50
CA ASN A 134 1.32 8.74 10.40
C ASN A 134 1.46 7.66 11.50
N GLY A 135 2.19 7.95 12.58
CA GLY A 135 2.29 7.07 13.75
C GLY A 135 3.34 5.97 13.65
N PHE A 136 4.17 5.95 12.60
CA PHE A 136 5.26 4.98 12.49
C PHE A 136 6.48 5.44 13.26
N ALA A 137 7.02 4.56 14.12
CA ALA A 137 8.36 4.73 14.66
C ALA A 137 9.38 4.25 13.63
N ILE A 138 10.46 5.01 13.44
CA ILE A 138 11.64 4.54 12.71
C ILE A 138 12.46 3.73 13.72
N ASP A 139 12.39 2.40 13.62
CA ASP A 139 13.08 1.50 14.55
C ASP A 139 14.51 1.17 14.08
N GLU A 140 15.26 0.45 14.92
CA GLU A 140 16.63 0.01 14.63
C GLU A 140 16.67 -1.35 13.89
N LYS A 141 15.54 -1.85 13.37
CA LYS A 141 15.55 -3.10 12.62
C LYS A 141 16.19 -2.89 11.25
N HIS A 142 16.93 -3.90 10.82
CA HIS A 142 17.60 -3.90 9.54
C HIS A 142 16.76 -4.72 8.55
N SER A 143 16.46 -4.12 7.38
CA SER A 143 15.92 -4.85 6.24
C SER A 143 17.02 -5.69 5.59
N CYS A 144 16.75 -6.96 5.35
CA CYS A 144 17.70 -7.92 4.79
C CYS A 144 17.17 -8.47 3.45
N LEU A 145 17.76 -8.01 2.33
CA LEU A 145 17.35 -8.43 0.99
C LEU A 145 18.26 -9.55 0.45
N LYS A 146 17.66 -10.69 0.07
CA LYS A 146 18.30 -11.72 -0.77
C LYS A 146 17.60 -11.76 -2.12
N ARG A 147 18.33 -11.48 -3.20
CA ARG A 147 17.83 -11.64 -4.57
C ARG A 147 17.78 -13.13 -4.93
N LEU A 148 16.67 -13.57 -5.52
CA LEU A 148 16.47 -14.94 -6.03
C LEU A 148 16.88 -15.03 -7.50
#